data_AF-A0A3N0Z1U1-F1
#
_entry.id   AF-A0A3N0Z1U1-F1
#
_cell.length_a   1.000
_cell.length_b   1.000
_cell.length_c   1.000
_cell.angle_alpha   90.00
_cell.angle_beta   90.00
_cell.angle_gamma   90.00
#
_symmetry.space_group_name_H-M   'P 1'
#
loop_
_entity.id
_entity.type
_entity.pdbx_description
1 polymer ?
#
loop_
_entity_poly.entity_id
_entity_poly.type
_entity_poly.pdbx_seq_one_letter_code
_entity_poly.pdbx_strand_id
1 'polypeptide(L)' 'MGKRKDLSEFDKGQIVMARRLGQSISKTAALVGCSRSAVVSIYQKWSKELTVVNRRHG' A
#
# COMPACT_ATOMS: atom_id res chain seq x y z
N MET A 1 -4.29 -20.95 9.94
CA MET A 1 -3.93 -19.98 8.89
C MET A 1 -4.82 -18.75 9.08
N GLY A 2 -4.28 -17.69 9.69
CA GLY A 2 -5.07 -16.54 10.16
C GLY A 2 -5.78 -15.83 8.99
N LYS A 3 -7.08 -15.55 9.17
CA LYS A 3 -7.89 -14.77 8.24
C LYS A 3 -7.11 -13.51 7.85
N ARG A 4 -6.91 -13.26 6.56
CA ARG A 4 -6.42 -11.97 6.07
C ARG A 4 -7.38 -10.92 6.62
N LYS A 5 -6.95 -10.15 7.63
CA LYS A 5 -7.63 -8.91 7.95
C LYS A 5 -7.33 -8.01 6.77
N ASP A 6 -8.28 -7.92 5.84
CA ASP A 6 -8.22 -6.92 4.79
C ASP A 6 -8.05 -5.56 5.46
N LEU A 7 -6.91 -4.93 5.19
CA LEU A 7 -6.60 -3.60 5.70
C LEU A 7 -7.69 -2.62 5.24
N SER A 8 -8.08 -1.70 6.13
CA SER A 8 -9.07 -0.68 5.80
C SER A 8 -8.59 0.14 4.61
N GLU A 9 -9.51 0.72 3.84
CA GLU A 9 -9.16 1.67 2.78
C GLU A 9 -8.36 2.85 3.33
N PHE A 10 -8.63 3.26 4.57
CA PHE A 10 -7.84 4.27 5.27
C PHE A 10 -6.39 3.82 5.49
N ASP A 11 -6.18 2.58 5.97
CA ASP A 11 -4.85 1.99 6.18
C ASP A 11 -4.07 1.85 4.87
N LYS A 12 -4.76 1.44 3.81
CA LYS A 12 -4.20 1.36 2.45
C LYS A 12 -3.79 2.76 1.95
N GLY A 13 -4.62 3.78 2.22
CA GLY A 13 -4.31 5.18 1.92
C GLY A 13 -3.08 5.68 2.67
N GLN A 14 -2.98 5.40 3.97
CA GLN A 14 -1.80 5.70 4.81
C GLN A 14 -0.53 5.06 4.23
N ILE A 15 -0.60 3.80 3.80
CA ILE A 15 0.52 3.10 3.17
C ILE A 15 0.98 3.79 1.88
N VAL A 16 0.04 4.12 1.00
CA VAL A 16 0.33 4.78 -0.29
C VAL A 16 0.94 6.16 -0.05
N MET A 17 0.36 6.96 0.85
CA MET A 17 0.86 8.30 1.18
C MET A 17 2.27 8.23 1.76
N ALA A 18 2.51 7.38 2.77
CA ALA A 18 3.81 7.23 3.39
C ALA A 18 4.89 6.80 2.38
N ARG A 19 4.56 5.88 1.44
CA ARG A 19 5.49 5.49 0.38
C ARG A 19 5.72 6.57 -0.67
N ARG A 20 4.71 7.36 -1.04
CA ARG A 20 4.90 8.54 -1.92
C ARG A 20 5.77 9.61 -1.28
N LEU A 21 5.68 9.76 0.05
CA LEU A 21 6.53 10.66 0.84
C LEU A 21 7.95 10.12 1.09
N GLY A 22 8.30 8.95 0.55
CA GLY A 22 9.62 8.36 0.72
C GLY A 22 9.88 7.76 2.12
N GLN A 23 8.86 7.57 2.95
CA GLN A 23 9.04 6.93 4.26
C GLN A 23 9.48 5.47 4.14
N SER A 24 10.20 5.02 5.17
CA SER A 24 10.66 3.63 5.26
C SER A 24 9.50 2.67 5.50
N ILE A 25 9.60 1.48 4.88
CA ILE A 25 8.57 0.43 4.97
C ILE A 25 8.33 0.01 6.42
N SER A 26 9.39 -0.10 7.22
CA SER A 26 9.28 -0.46 8.65
C SER A 26 8.51 0.58 9.46
N LYS A 27 8.71 1.89 9.19
CA LYS A 27 7.98 2.96 9.87
C LYS A 27 6.50 2.96 9.50
N THR A 28 6.18 2.72 8.24
CA THR A 28 4.79 2.57 7.78
C THR A 28 4.11 1.33 8.35
N ALA A 29 4.82 0.20 8.37
CA ALA A 29 4.32 -1.06 8.93
C ALA A 29 3.97 -0.92 10.42
N ALA A 30 4.83 -0.23 11.19
CA ALA A 30 4.58 0.06 12.60
C ALA A 30 3.39 1.01 12.80
N LEU A 31 3.26 2.05 11.97
CA LEU A 31 2.17 3.02 12.07
C LEU A 31 0.80 2.40 11.79
N VAL A 32 0.72 1.52 10.80
CA VAL A 32 -0.52 0.84 10.39
C VAL A 32 -0.78 -0.44 11.20
N GLY A 33 0.21 -0.88 12.00
CA GLY A 33 0.13 -2.15 12.74
C GLY A 33 0.06 -3.38 11.83
N CYS A 34 0.69 -3.33 10.65
CA CYS A 34 0.66 -4.41 9.67
C CYS A 34 2.08 -4.93 9.35
N SER A 35 2.16 -6.03 8.60
CA SER A 35 3.47 -6.56 8.19
C SER A 35 4.11 -5.70 7.11
N ARG A 36 5.45 -5.64 7.10
CA ARG A 36 6.23 -4.99 6.04
C ARG A 36 5.85 -5.52 4.65
N SER A 37 5.56 -6.82 4.54
CA SER A 37 5.11 -7.46 3.30
C SER A 37 3.73 -6.96 2.84
N ALA A 38 2.82 -6.67 3.76
CA ALA A 38 1.51 -6.10 3.43
C ALA A 38 1.65 -4.68 2.86
N VAL A 39 2.51 -3.84 3.46
CA VAL A 39 2.83 -2.50 2.97
C VAL A 39 3.33 -2.55 1.52
N VAL A 40 4.28 -3.44 1.25
CA VAL A 40 4.87 -3.62 -0.08
C VAL A 40 3.85 -4.14 -1.10
N SER A 41 3.01 -5.09 -0.71
CA SER A 41 1.97 -5.66 -1.58
C SER A 41 0.91 -4.61 -1.96
N ILE A 42 0.47 -3.78 -1.01
CA ILE A 42 -0.49 -2.70 -1.24
C ILE A 42 0.09 -1.65 -2.17
N TYR A 43 1.32 -1.20 -1.92
CA TYR A 43 1.96 -0.20 -2.77
C TYR A 43 2.16 -0.69 -4.21
N GLN A 44 2.56 -1.94 -4.39
CA GLN A 44 2.67 -2.56 -5.73
C GLN A 44 1.33 -2.65 -6.45
N LYS A 45 0.26 -3.05 -5.75
CA LYS A 45 -1.10 -3.05 -6.34
C LYS A 45 -1.50 -1.65 -6.80
N TRP A 46 -1.36 -0.64 -5.94
CA TRP A 46 -1.68 0.74 -6.29
C TRP A 46 -0.88 1.24 -7.50
N SER A 47 0.42 0.97 -7.54
CA SER A 47 1.27 1.36 -8.67
C SER A 47 0.83 0.70 -9.98
N LYS A 48 0.50 -0.60 -9.95
CA LYS A 48 -0.01 -1.31 -11.14
C LYS A 48 -1.34 -0.73 -11.63
N GLU A 49 -2.28 -0.46 -10.73
CA GLU A 49 -3.57 0.16 -11.08
C GLU A 49 -3.38 1.55 -11.70
N LEU A 50 -2.51 2.39 -11.15
CA LEU A 50 -2.17 3.68 -11.75
C LEU A 50 -1.56 3.54 -13.15
N THR A 51 -0.72 2.52 -13.35
CA THR A 51 -0.08 2.28 -14.65
C THR A 51 -1.11 1.83 -15.70
N VAL A 52 -2.13 1.07 -15.28
CA VAL A 52 -3.24 0.62 -16.13
C VAL A 52 -4.16 1.78 -16.51
N VAL A 53 -4.51 2.64 -15.56
CA VAL A 53 -5.34 3.84 -15.83
C VAL A 53 -4.65 4.80 -16.79
N ASN A 54 -3.33 4.99 -16.64
CA ASN A 54 -2.58 5.90 -17.52
C ASN A 54 -2.44 5.38 -18.97
N ARG A 55 -2.61 4.08 -19.21
CA ARG A 55 -2.49 3.48 -20.55
C ARG A 55 -3.78 3.49 -21.38
N ARG A 56 -4.93 3.81 -20.77
CA ARG A 56 -6.24 3.87 -21.45
C ARG A 56 -6.66 5.27 -21.88
N HIS A 57 -5.88 6.30 -21.53
CA HIS A 57 -6.10 7.68 -21.97
C HIS A 57 -5.09 8.15 -23.03
N GLY A 58 -4.37 7.22 -23.65
CA GLY A 58 -3.51 7.47 -24.82
C GLY A 58 -4.22 7.06 -26.10
#